data_AF-A0A358S421-F1
#
_entry.id   AF-A0A358S421-F1
#
_cell.length_a   1.000
_cell.length_b   1.000
_cell.length_c   1.000
_cell.angle_alpha   90.00
_cell.angle_beta   90.00
_cell.angle_gamma   90.00
#
_symmetry.space_group_name_H-M   'P 1'
#
loop_
_entity.id
_entity.type
_entity.pdbx_description
1 polymer ?
#
loop_
_entity_poly.entity_id
_entity_poly.type
_entity_poly.pdbx_seq_one_letter_code
_entity_poly.pdbx_strand_id
1 'polypeptide(L)'
;MIQSKKVWTISAGILSGILLLVLLFRRSSPEMFLSVFSFPLLPLAKILRSLSLKGGFYNVLAWLLYLDLSLSPLYVLFLRRKKERLLREVLLGAGSALLFYALYQLMNPRNLSALYGDFGGEGIFAMLMGGVLYSLLFSYIVLSALHALKEKDRTGLFAYGQGALYLMFLLFVFQVMGPQLWQWISKSEALLQGNTEMLGVLYGTGSLTISQFFLLLQFLLGALPYLLGIPLLYRGARLLELSKEGTTEEAAALSERLGKGSVTLIQMTVLMNLSYHFLQLLFLGNILSMEVTLLLPVLPMMASIGIYLLTVLLKENKALREDNDLFI
;
A
#
# COMPACT_ATOMS: atom_id res chain seq x y z
N MET A 1 -13.48 -18.62 2.09
CA MET A 1 -12.99 -18.07 3.38
C MET A 1 -13.07 -16.53 3.48
N ILE A 2 -12.84 -15.75 2.40
CA ILE A 2 -12.96 -14.27 2.38
C ILE A 2 -14.43 -13.77 2.31
N GLN A 3 -15.40 -14.69 2.31
CA GLN A 3 -16.77 -14.45 1.84
C GLN A 3 -17.70 -13.81 2.88
N SER A 4 -17.38 -13.87 4.17
CA SER A 4 -18.27 -13.31 5.18
C SER A 4 -17.99 -11.81 5.38
N LYS A 5 -19.05 -11.01 5.44
CA LYS A 5 -18.99 -9.59 5.83
C LYS A 5 -18.19 -9.39 7.12
N LYS A 6 -18.25 -10.38 8.04
CA LYS A 6 -17.49 -10.40 9.30
C LYS A 6 -15.98 -10.37 9.07
N VAL A 7 -15.45 -11.13 8.10
CA VAL A 7 -14.01 -11.14 7.80
C VAL A 7 -13.55 -9.75 7.37
N TRP A 8 -14.28 -9.09 6.47
CA TRP A 8 -13.95 -7.74 6.00
C TRP A 8 -13.93 -6.75 7.16
N THR A 9 -14.96 -6.74 8.01
CA THR A 9 -15.03 -5.83 9.16
C THR A 9 -13.94 -6.09 10.20
N ILE A 10 -13.66 -7.37 10.50
CA ILE A 10 -12.62 -7.74 11.48
C ILE A 10 -11.25 -7.33 10.94
N SER A 11 -10.96 -7.61 9.67
CA SER A 11 -9.67 -7.26 9.06
C SER A 11 -9.47 -5.76 8.93
N ALA A 12 -10.53 -4.98 8.64
CA ALA A 12 -10.46 -3.53 8.76
C ALA A 12 -10.14 -3.09 10.19
N GLY A 13 -10.85 -3.64 11.20
CA GLY A 13 -10.63 -3.30 12.60
C GLY A 13 -9.19 -3.59 13.07
N ILE A 14 -8.67 -4.77 12.73
CA ILE A 14 -7.29 -5.16 13.04
C ILE A 14 -6.29 -4.24 12.34
N LEU A 15 -6.45 -4.01 11.03
CA LEU A 15 -5.53 -3.17 10.27
C LEU A 15 -5.54 -1.72 10.77
N SER A 16 -6.72 -1.14 11.02
CA SER A 16 -6.85 0.19 11.61
C SER A 16 -6.21 0.24 12.99
N GLY A 17 -6.41 -0.78 13.84
CA GLY A 17 -5.77 -0.86 15.14
C GLY A 17 -4.24 -0.88 15.07
N ILE A 18 -3.68 -1.69 14.16
CA ILE A 18 -2.23 -1.73 13.90
C ILE A 18 -1.73 -0.35 13.44
N LEU A 19 -2.42 0.30 12.49
CA LEU A 19 -2.00 1.59 11.96
C LEU A 19 -2.08 2.70 13.01
N LEU A 20 -3.10 2.70 13.86
CA LEU A 20 -3.19 3.60 15.00
C LEU A 20 -2.05 3.37 15.99
N LEU A 21 -1.73 2.12 16.31
CA LEU A 21 -0.57 1.78 17.14
C LEU A 21 0.74 2.28 16.52
N VAL A 22 0.91 2.13 15.20
CA VAL A 22 2.09 2.63 14.47
C VAL A 22 2.18 4.16 14.56
N LEU A 23 1.06 4.88 14.41
CA LEU A 23 1.01 6.33 14.54
C LEU A 23 1.32 6.81 15.96
N LEU A 24 0.82 6.10 16.99
CA LEU A 24 1.15 6.38 18.38
C LEU A 24 2.63 6.10 18.67
N PHE A 25 3.14 4.98 18.18
CA PHE A 25 4.52 4.57 18.37
C PHE A 25 5.50 5.54 17.71
N ARG A 26 5.18 6.07 16.53
CA ARG A 26 5.93 7.17 15.91
C ARG A 26 6.11 8.34 16.87
N ARG A 27 5.01 8.79 17.49
CA ARG A 27 5.01 9.96 18.38
C ARG A 27 5.84 9.69 19.64
N SER A 28 5.79 8.47 20.17
CA SER A 28 6.51 8.09 21.37
C SER A 28 7.99 7.74 21.13
N SER A 29 8.35 7.23 19.94
CA SER A 29 9.71 6.73 19.64
C SER A 29 10.04 6.84 18.14
N PRO A 30 10.38 8.04 17.65
CA PRO A 30 10.71 8.27 16.23
C PRO A 30 11.85 7.38 15.71
N GLU A 31 12.89 7.17 16.53
CA GLU A 31 14.06 6.36 16.16
C GLU A 31 13.71 4.89 15.90
N MET A 32 12.86 4.30 16.75
CA MET A 32 12.40 2.91 16.53
C MET A 32 11.46 2.80 15.33
N PHE A 33 10.64 3.82 15.05
CA PHE A 33 9.81 3.85 13.85
C PHE A 33 10.67 3.82 12.57
N LEU A 34 11.75 4.62 12.52
CA LEU A 34 12.66 4.63 11.37
C LEU A 34 13.41 3.30 11.20
N SER A 35 13.65 2.56 12.30
CA SER A 35 14.29 1.24 12.25
C SER A 35 13.50 0.17 11.51
N VAL A 36 12.19 0.38 11.28
CA VAL A 36 11.37 -0.53 10.46
C VAL A 36 11.91 -0.61 9.03
N PHE A 37 12.40 0.50 8.47
CA PHE A 37 12.93 0.53 7.10
C PHE A 37 14.31 -0.13 6.98
N SER A 38 15.01 -0.34 8.08
CA SER A 38 16.29 -1.07 8.12
C SER A 38 16.13 -2.53 8.53
N PHE A 39 14.90 -2.97 8.86
CA PHE A 39 14.58 -4.37 9.11
C PHE A 39 14.49 -5.16 7.78
N PRO A 40 14.94 -6.42 7.72
CA PRO A 40 15.65 -7.17 8.75
C PRO A 40 17.18 -6.96 8.70
N LEU A 41 17.70 -6.13 7.79
CA LEU A 41 19.13 -6.02 7.49
C LEU A 41 19.98 -5.65 8.72
N LEU A 42 19.61 -4.58 9.42
CA LEU A 42 20.42 -4.04 10.51
C LEU A 42 20.49 -4.98 11.73
N PRO A 43 19.36 -5.55 12.23
CA PRO A 43 19.42 -6.56 13.29
C PRO A 43 20.22 -7.82 12.90
N LEU A 44 20.04 -8.32 11.67
CA LEU A 44 20.75 -9.51 11.19
C LEU A 44 22.26 -9.25 11.13
N ALA A 45 22.68 -8.12 10.58
CA ALA A 45 24.09 -7.76 10.50
C ALA A 45 24.75 -7.61 11.88
N LYS A 46 24.04 -7.04 12.86
CA LYS A 46 24.52 -6.94 14.25
C LYS A 46 24.72 -8.31 14.89
N ILE A 47 23.78 -9.24 14.69
CA ILE A 47 23.90 -10.62 15.17
C ILE A 47 25.11 -11.31 14.54
N LEU A 48 25.23 -11.25 13.21
CA LEU A 48 26.33 -11.87 12.46
C LEU A 48 27.70 -11.30 12.88
N ARG A 49 27.80 -9.97 13.03
CA ARG A 49 29.01 -9.30 13.53
C ARG A 49 29.36 -9.77 14.94
N SER A 50 28.38 -9.86 15.83
CA SER A 50 28.60 -10.30 17.21
C SER A 50 29.13 -11.75 17.29
N LEU A 51 28.66 -12.64 16.40
CA LEU A 51 29.17 -14.00 16.28
C LEU A 51 30.59 -14.02 15.71
N SER A 52 30.84 -13.23 14.67
CA SER A 52 32.17 -13.12 14.05
C SER A 52 33.23 -12.65 15.05
N LEU A 53 32.91 -11.65 15.88
CA LEU A 53 33.83 -11.09 16.89
C LEU A 53 34.16 -12.05 18.04
N LYS A 54 33.34 -13.09 18.29
CA LYS A 54 33.64 -14.13 19.28
C LYS A 54 34.80 -15.06 18.87
N GLY A 55 35.21 -15.02 17.60
CA GLY A 55 36.34 -15.79 17.07
C GLY A 55 36.07 -17.31 16.98
N GLY A 56 37.07 -18.04 16.47
CA GLY A 56 37.05 -19.50 16.36
C GLY A 56 35.83 -20.05 15.62
N PHE A 57 35.13 -21.01 16.25
CA PHE A 57 33.92 -21.64 15.72
C PHE A 57 32.81 -20.64 15.38
N TYR A 58 32.61 -19.60 16.20
CA TYR A 58 31.54 -18.62 15.99
C TYR A 58 31.77 -17.76 14.74
N ASN A 59 33.03 -17.55 14.35
CA ASN A 59 33.34 -16.85 13.10
C ASN A 59 32.98 -17.70 11.87
N VAL A 60 33.28 -19.00 11.90
CA VAL A 60 32.85 -19.93 10.84
C VAL A 60 31.33 -19.97 10.75
N LEU A 61 30.65 -20.06 11.90
CA LEU A 61 29.18 -20.04 11.96
C LEU A 61 28.60 -18.73 11.40
N ALA A 62 29.20 -17.58 11.71
CA ALA A 62 28.78 -16.28 11.17
C ALA A 62 28.88 -16.25 9.63
N TRP A 63 29.96 -16.77 9.05
CA TRP A 63 30.11 -16.87 7.59
C TRP A 63 29.08 -17.80 6.95
N LEU A 64 28.81 -18.95 7.56
CA LEU A 64 27.80 -19.88 7.07
C LEU A 64 26.40 -19.25 7.07
N LEU A 65 26.00 -18.61 8.17
CA LEU A 65 24.71 -17.92 8.27
C LEU A 65 24.62 -16.73 7.33
N TYR A 66 25.70 -15.97 7.17
CA TYR A 66 25.77 -14.85 6.22
C TYR A 66 25.52 -15.31 4.78
N LEU A 67 26.21 -16.37 4.34
CA LEU A 67 26.03 -16.93 3.01
C LEU A 67 24.63 -17.51 2.84
N ASP A 68 24.13 -18.23 3.84
CA ASP A 68 22.80 -18.85 3.79
C ASP A 68 21.68 -17.80 3.67
N LEU A 69 21.74 -16.74 4.49
CA LEU A 69 20.80 -15.61 4.42
C LEU A 69 20.89 -14.90 3.06
N SER A 70 22.10 -14.68 2.55
CA SER A 70 22.33 -13.99 1.28
C SER A 70 21.84 -14.79 0.08
N LEU A 71 21.93 -16.12 0.12
CA LEU A 71 21.48 -17.03 -0.93
C LEU A 71 20.00 -17.42 -0.80
N SER A 72 19.32 -16.98 0.27
CA SER A 72 17.91 -17.33 0.52
C SER A 72 16.95 -17.05 -0.65
N PRO A 73 17.08 -15.95 -1.44
CA PRO A 73 16.22 -15.76 -2.60
C PRO A 73 16.50 -16.76 -3.73
N LEU A 74 17.75 -17.20 -3.91
CA LEU A 74 18.13 -18.22 -4.89
C LEU A 74 17.59 -19.61 -4.53
N TYR A 75 17.43 -19.94 -3.23
CA TYR A 75 16.79 -21.19 -2.83
C TYR A 75 15.35 -21.29 -3.34
N VAL A 76 14.60 -20.18 -3.34
CA VAL A 76 13.25 -20.11 -3.93
C VAL A 76 13.28 -20.42 -5.43
N LEU A 77 14.31 -19.96 -6.12
CA LEU A 77 14.54 -20.22 -7.55
C LEU A 77 14.79 -21.72 -7.78
N PHE A 78 15.64 -22.34 -6.96
CA PHE A 78 15.97 -23.78 -7.06
C PHE A 78 14.77 -24.70 -6.75
N LEU A 79 13.96 -24.34 -5.77
CA LEU A 79 12.73 -25.07 -5.41
C LEU A 79 11.67 -25.00 -6.51
N ARG A 80 11.63 -23.91 -7.28
CA ARG A 80 10.67 -23.71 -8.37
C ARG A 80 11.28 -24.12 -9.71
N ARG A 81 11.35 -25.44 -9.95
CA ARG A 81 11.84 -26.07 -11.21
C ARG A 81 11.01 -25.78 -12.48
N LYS A 82 10.19 -24.74 -12.51
CA LYS A 82 9.44 -24.34 -13.72
C LYS A 82 10.22 -23.26 -14.47
N LYS A 83 10.87 -23.66 -15.57
CA LYS A 83 11.63 -22.82 -16.51
C LYS A 83 10.72 -21.86 -17.29
N GLU A 84 10.07 -20.92 -16.63
CA GLU A 84 9.33 -19.89 -17.35
C GLU A 84 9.42 -18.56 -16.61
N ARG A 85 10.57 -17.89 -16.74
CA ARG A 85 10.70 -16.50 -17.25
C ARG A 85 11.88 -15.79 -16.60
N LEU A 86 12.77 -15.27 -17.45
CA LEU A 86 14.01 -14.58 -17.11
C LEU A 86 13.84 -13.49 -16.04
N LEU A 87 12.78 -12.69 -16.09
CA LEU A 87 12.68 -11.51 -15.20
C LEU A 87 12.52 -11.87 -13.71
N ARG A 88 11.79 -12.92 -13.36
CA ARG A 88 11.63 -13.34 -11.94
C ARG A 88 12.92 -13.93 -11.39
N GLU A 89 13.62 -14.69 -12.22
CA GLU A 89 14.91 -15.28 -11.90
C GLU A 89 15.96 -14.18 -11.68
N VAL A 90 15.96 -13.17 -12.54
CA VAL A 90 16.79 -11.97 -12.40
C VAL A 90 16.48 -11.22 -11.09
N LEU A 91 15.22 -11.05 -10.71
CA LEU A 91 14.87 -10.39 -9.44
C LEU A 91 15.37 -11.17 -8.21
N LEU A 92 15.27 -12.50 -8.21
CA LEU A 92 15.78 -13.33 -7.12
C LEU A 92 17.32 -13.32 -7.07
N GLY A 93 17.98 -13.37 -8.23
CA GLY A 93 19.43 -13.21 -8.34
C GLY A 93 19.91 -11.85 -7.84
N ALA A 94 19.26 -10.77 -8.28
CA ALA A 94 19.53 -9.41 -7.82
C ALA A 94 19.29 -9.25 -6.32
N GLY A 95 18.21 -9.84 -5.78
CA GLY A 95 17.93 -9.87 -4.35
C GLY A 95 19.03 -10.56 -3.55
N SER A 96 19.58 -11.65 -4.07
CA SER A 96 20.67 -12.37 -3.40
C SER A 96 21.98 -11.59 -3.41
N ALA A 97 22.32 -10.99 -4.55
CA ALA A 97 23.48 -10.10 -4.66
C ALA A 97 23.35 -8.88 -3.74
N LEU A 98 22.15 -8.30 -3.65
CA LEU A 98 21.85 -7.18 -2.76
C LEU A 98 22.00 -7.57 -1.29
N LEU A 99 21.43 -8.70 -0.86
CA LEU A 99 21.57 -9.19 0.52
C LEU A 99 23.02 -9.45 0.87
N PHE A 100 23.78 -10.10 -0.03
CA PHE A 100 25.21 -10.34 0.13
C PHE A 100 25.97 -9.04 0.36
N TYR A 101 25.77 -8.04 -0.51
CA TYR A 101 26.43 -6.75 -0.40
C TYR A 101 26.02 -5.96 0.85
N ALA A 102 24.72 -5.84 1.10
CA ALA A 102 24.19 -5.05 2.20
C ALA A 102 24.61 -5.60 3.56
N LEU A 103 24.50 -6.93 3.76
CA LEU A 103 24.90 -7.56 5.02
C LEU A 103 26.41 -7.49 5.24
N TYR A 104 27.24 -7.63 4.19
CA TYR A 104 28.69 -7.51 4.32
C TYR A 104 29.11 -6.11 4.80
N GLN A 105 28.53 -5.06 4.20
CA GLN A 105 28.84 -3.68 4.59
C GLN A 105 28.36 -3.37 6.01
N LEU A 106 27.16 -3.83 6.39
CA LEU A 106 26.62 -3.63 7.73
C LEU A 106 27.34 -4.46 8.81
N MET A 107 27.90 -5.63 8.46
CA MET A 107 28.78 -6.38 9.37
C MET A 107 30.13 -5.66 9.61
N ASN A 108 30.56 -4.81 8.67
CA ASN A 108 31.83 -4.10 8.69
C ASN A 108 31.63 -2.56 8.63
N PRO A 109 31.02 -1.93 9.66
CA PRO A 109 30.73 -0.50 9.70
C PRO A 109 31.94 0.41 9.50
N ARG A 110 33.18 -0.05 9.73
CA ARG A 110 34.40 0.72 9.41
C ARG A 110 34.52 1.05 7.92
N ASN A 111 33.99 0.18 7.04
CA ASN A 111 33.94 0.46 5.60
C ASN A 111 32.88 1.53 5.28
N LEU A 112 31.78 1.54 6.05
CA LEU A 112 30.70 2.51 5.90
C LEU A 112 31.11 3.89 6.42
N SER A 113 31.81 3.96 7.56
CA SER A 113 32.32 5.24 8.09
C SER A 113 33.38 5.86 7.18
N ALA A 114 34.13 5.05 6.43
CA ALA A 114 35.06 5.54 5.41
C ALA A 114 34.35 6.16 4.18
N LEU A 115 33.13 5.73 3.86
CA LEU A 115 32.37 6.20 2.70
C LEU A 115 31.36 7.33 3.02
N TYR A 116 30.77 7.30 4.21
CA TYR A 116 29.66 8.18 4.61
C TYR A 116 29.99 9.06 5.83
N GLY A 117 31.19 8.93 6.41
CA GLY A 117 31.59 9.59 7.66
C GLY A 117 30.99 8.94 8.91
N ASP A 118 31.41 9.40 10.10
CA ASP A 118 30.97 8.85 11.40
C ASP A 118 29.53 9.23 11.79
N PHE A 119 28.90 10.18 11.08
CA PHE A 119 27.55 10.65 11.41
C PHE A 119 26.46 9.81 10.73
N GLY A 120 26.07 8.70 11.34
CA GLY A 120 24.82 8.00 11.02
C GLY A 120 24.79 7.23 9.69
N GLY A 121 25.92 7.07 9.01
CA GLY A 121 26.03 6.40 7.71
C GLY A 121 25.49 4.96 7.69
N GLU A 122 25.66 4.20 8.78
CA GLU A 122 25.14 2.83 8.91
C GLU A 122 23.61 2.78 8.85
N GLY A 123 22.93 3.68 9.57
CA GLY A 123 21.47 3.74 9.62
C GLY A 123 20.86 4.15 8.28
N ILE A 124 21.43 5.18 7.65
CA ILE A 124 21.00 5.66 6.33
C ILE A 124 21.22 4.57 5.27
N PHE A 125 22.39 3.94 5.26
CA PHE A 125 22.68 2.85 4.34
C PHE A 125 21.71 1.67 4.51
N ALA A 126 21.45 1.26 5.75
CA ALA A 126 20.52 0.17 6.03
C ALA A 126 19.08 0.51 5.59
N MET A 127 18.64 1.76 5.78
CA MET A 127 17.33 2.23 5.32
C MET A 127 17.22 2.22 3.79
N LEU A 128 18.23 2.69 3.08
CA LEU A 128 18.26 2.69 1.61
C LEU A 128 18.24 1.26 1.06
N MET A 129 19.12 0.39 1.57
CA MET A 129 19.18 -1.01 1.14
C MET A 129 17.90 -1.78 1.49
N GLY A 130 17.30 -1.51 2.66
CA GLY A 130 16.01 -2.07 3.04
C GLY A 130 14.90 -1.64 2.09
N GLY A 131 14.86 -0.36 1.70
CA GLY A 131 13.93 0.14 0.68
C GLY A 131 14.08 -0.56 -0.67
N VAL A 132 15.30 -0.76 -1.15
CA VAL A 132 15.57 -1.51 -2.39
C VAL A 132 15.14 -2.98 -2.26
N LEU A 133 15.44 -3.62 -1.13
CA LEU A 133 15.04 -5.00 -0.85
C LEU A 133 13.50 -5.16 -0.85
N TYR A 134 12.78 -4.26 -0.18
CA TYR A 134 11.32 -4.26 -0.18
C TYR A 134 10.74 -4.04 -1.58
N SER A 135 11.35 -3.16 -2.40
CA SER A 135 10.94 -2.95 -3.79
C SER A 135 11.12 -4.20 -4.66
N LEU A 136 12.25 -4.90 -4.51
CA LEU A 136 12.51 -6.18 -5.20
C LEU A 136 11.51 -7.25 -4.78
N LEU A 137 11.27 -7.41 -3.47
CA LEU A 137 10.29 -8.36 -2.94
C LEU A 137 8.89 -8.07 -3.46
N PHE A 138 8.47 -6.81 -3.43
CA PHE A 138 7.16 -6.39 -3.94
C PHE A 138 7.02 -6.69 -5.44
N SER A 139 8.03 -6.34 -6.23
CA SER A 139 8.07 -6.61 -7.66
C SER A 139 7.99 -8.12 -7.97
N TYR A 140 8.71 -8.94 -7.21
CA TYR A 140 8.63 -10.40 -7.32
C TYR A 140 7.22 -10.94 -7.00
N ILE A 141 6.58 -10.44 -5.94
CA ILE A 141 5.21 -10.83 -5.56
C ILE A 141 4.22 -10.47 -6.67
N VAL A 142 4.30 -9.25 -7.20
CA VAL A 142 3.40 -8.78 -8.28
C VAL A 142 3.55 -9.65 -9.53
N LEU A 143 4.77 -9.89 -10.00
CA LEU A 143 4.99 -10.75 -11.17
C LEU A 143 4.57 -12.20 -10.92
N SER A 144 4.72 -12.68 -9.69
CA SER A 144 4.25 -14.01 -9.28
C SER A 144 2.73 -14.11 -9.34
N ALA A 145 2.01 -13.10 -8.84
CA ALA A 145 0.56 -13.04 -8.91
C ALA A 145 0.04 -12.97 -10.35
N LEU A 146 0.66 -12.14 -11.20
CA LEU A 146 0.31 -12.04 -12.62
C LEU A 146 0.48 -13.36 -13.38
N HIS A 147 1.48 -14.14 -13.04
CA HIS A 147 1.67 -15.45 -13.66
C HIS A 147 0.66 -16.47 -13.16
N ALA A 148 0.36 -16.49 -11.86
CA ALA A 148 -0.66 -17.36 -11.30
C ALA A 148 -2.04 -17.12 -11.93
N LEU A 149 -2.34 -15.86 -12.31
CA LEU A 149 -3.55 -15.51 -13.05
C LEU A 149 -3.60 -16.11 -14.46
N LYS A 150 -2.46 -16.19 -15.17
CA LYS A 150 -2.39 -16.69 -16.55
C LYS A 150 -2.59 -18.20 -16.66
N GLU A 151 -2.19 -18.96 -15.63
CA GLU A 151 -2.25 -20.43 -15.64
C GLU A 151 -3.63 -20.97 -15.20
N LYS A 152 -4.57 -20.10 -14.82
CA LYS A 152 -5.82 -20.52 -14.17
C LYS A 152 -6.99 -20.63 -15.13
N ASP A 153 -7.85 -21.60 -14.80
CA ASP A 153 -9.18 -21.80 -15.34
C ASP A 153 -10.17 -20.73 -14.85
N ARG A 154 -11.33 -20.66 -15.49
CA ARG A 154 -12.34 -19.61 -15.25
C ARG A 154 -12.76 -19.50 -13.78
N THR A 155 -12.98 -20.61 -13.10
CA THR A 155 -13.33 -20.67 -11.67
C THR A 155 -12.18 -20.16 -10.78
N GLY A 156 -10.94 -20.49 -11.14
CA GLY A 156 -9.73 -19.93 -10.56
C GLY A 156 -9.69 -18.40 -10.68
N LEU A 157 -9.96 -17.85 -11.86
CA LEU A 157 -9.96 -16.40 -12.09
C LEU A 157 -10.93 -15.66 -11.16
N PHE A 158 -12.13 -16.17 -10.94
CA PHE A 158 -13.08 -15.56 -10.00
C PHE A 158 -12.53 -15.50 -8.57
N ALA A 159 -11.85 -16.56 -8.11
CA ALA A 159 -11.24 -16.58 -6.78
C ALA A 159 -10.09 -15.58 -6.64
N TYR A 160 -9.23 -15.44 -7.67
CA TYR A 160 -8.18 -14.43 -7.67
C TYR A 160 -8.75 -13.00 -7.76
N GLY A 161 -9.81 -12.78 -8.54
CA GLY A 161 -10.51 -11.50 -8.59
C GLY A 161 -11.09 -11.10 -7.23
N GLN A 162 -11.68 -12.05 -6.50
CA GLN A 162 -12.12 -11.83 -5.12
C GLN A 162 -10.96 -11.46 -4.20
N GLY A 163 -9.83 -12.16 -4.31
CA GLY A 163 -8.62 -11.85 -3.57
C GLY A 163 -8.06 -10.46 -3.89
N ALA A 164 -8.09 -10.05 -5.16
CA ALA A 164 -7.64 -8.74 -5.60
C ALA A 164 -8.54 -7.60 -5.08
N LEU A 165 -9.86 -7.78 -5.11
CA LEU A 165 -10.81 -6.81 -4.53
C LEU A 165 -10.66 -6.71 -3.01
N TYR A 166 -10.40 -7.84 -2.34
CA TYR A 166 -10.11 -7.86 -0.91
C TYR A 166 -8.79 -7.17 -0.57
N LEU A 167 -7.74 -7.38 -1.36
CA LEU A 167 -6.47 -6.68 -1.22
C LEU A 167 -6.65 -5.16 -1.43
N MET A 168 -7.39 -4.75 -2.46
CA MET A 168 -7.75 -3.35 -2.68
C MET A 168 -8.50 -2.76 -1.48
N PHE A 169 -9.34 -3.56 -0.83
CA PHE A 169 -10.05 -3.13 0.37
C PHE A 169 -9.10 -2.86 1.53
N LEU A 170 -8.16 -3.77 1.79
CA LEU A 170 -7.12 -3.55 2.79
C LEU A 170 -6.27 -2.32 2.45
N LEU A 171 -5.96 -2.11 1.17
CA LEU A 171 -5.26 -0.91 0.72
C LEU A 171 -6.09 0.36 0.94
N PHE A 172 -7.41 0.34 0.76
CA PHE A 172 -8.25 1.51 1.03
C PHE A 172 -8.26 1.86 2.51
N VAL A 173 -8.41 0.85 3.38
CA VAL A 173 -8.31 1.04 4.83
C VAL A 173 -6.93 1.59 5.20
N PHE A 174 -5.87 1.03 4.63
CA PHE A 174 -4.50 1.53 4.81
C PHE A 174 -4.33 2.98 4.34
N GLN A 175 -4.88 3.36 3.19
CA GLN A 175 -4.76 4.73 2.67
C GLN A 175 -5.41 5.75 3.60
N VAL A 176 -6.59 5.44 4.15
CA VAL A 176 -7.30 6.35 5.07
C VAL A 176 -6.60 6.41 6.43
N MET A 177 -6.30 5.26 7.04
CA MET A 177 -5.77 5.18 8.41
C MET A 177 -4.25 5.36 8.50
N GLY A 178 -3.54 5.25 7.39
CA GLY A 178 -2.10 5.44 7.29
C GLY A 178 -1.76 6.82 6.71
N PRO A 179 -1.45 6.95 5.41
CA PRO A 179 -0.97 8.20 4.81
C PRO A 179 -1.88 9.42 5.01
N GLN A 180 -3.20 9.30 4.79
CA GLN A 180 -4.12 10.43 4.93
C GLN A 180 -4.16 10.95 6.37
N LEU A 181 -4.36 10.03 7.33
CA LEU A 181 -4.38 10.36 8.75
C LEU A 181 -3.04 10.91 9.22
N TRP A 182 -1.94 10.32 8.75
CA TRP A 182 -0.58 10.80 9.00
C TRP A 182 -0.41 12.25 8.56
N GLN A 183 -0.73 12.55 7.29
CA GLN A 183 -0.55 13.86 6.69
C GLN A 183 -1.38 14.91 7.43
N TRP A 184 -2.62 14.59 7.77
CA TRP A 184 -3.47 15.48 8.55
C TRP A 184 -2.85 15.81 9.91
N ILE A 185 -2.44 14.80 10.68
CA ILE A 185 -1.78 15.00 11.99
C ILE A 185 -0.54 15.88 11.85
N SER A 186 0.35 15.55 10.91
CA SER A 186 1.61 16.28 10.72
C SER A 186 1.38 17.72 10.27
N LYS A 187 0.43 17.97 9.37
CA LYS A 187 0.07 19.33 8.94
C LYS A 187 -0.60 20.12 10.05
N SER A 188 -1.45 19.50 10.86
CA SER A 188 -2.06 20.15 12.02
C SER A 188 -1.03 20.52 13.09
N GLU A 189 -0.07 19.64 13.38
CA GLU A 189 1.05 19.94 14.30
C GLU A 189 1.91 21.09 13.76
N ALA A 190 2.28 21.06 12.48
CA ALA A 190 3.06 22.12 11.84
C ALA A 190 2.32 23.47 11.82
N LEU A 191 1.01 23.47 11.52
CA LEU A 191 0.19 24.67 11.51
C LEU A 191 0.13 25.31 12.90
N LEU A 192 -0.04 24.52 13.97
CA LEU A 192 -0.10 25.01 15.34
C LEU A 192 1.26 25.55 15.82
N GLN A 193 2.35 24.83 15.53
CA GLN A 193 3.70 25.26 15.93
C GLN A 193 4.17 26.51 15.18
N GLY A 194 3.85 26.62 13.90
CA GLY A 194 4.25 27.74 13.06
C GLY A 194 3.45 29.03 13.28
N ASN A 195 2.31 28.96 13.98
CA ASN A 195 1.38 30.09 14.14
C ASN A 195 1.03 30.32 15.62
N THR A 196 2.04 30.33 16.49
CA THR A 196 1.92 30.70 17.90
C THR A 196 1.59 32.19 18.08
N GLU A 197 1.21 32.58 19.31
CA GLU A 197 0.53 33.81 19.73
C GLU A 197 0.89 35.12 19.00
N MET A 198 2.14 35.29 18.57
CA MET A 198 2.61 36.48 17.84
C MET A 198 1.92 36.70 16.48
N LEU A 199 1.59 35.64 15.73
CA LEU A 199 0.83 35.77 14.47
C LEU A 199 -0.68 35.93 14.70
N GLY A 200 -1.20 35.41 15.82
CA GLY A 200 -2.60 35.57 16.22
C GLY A 200 -2.98 37.03 16.49
N VAL A 201 -2.01 37.85 16.91
CA VAL A 201 -2.16 39.31 17.04
C VAL A 201 -2.14 40.02 15.68
N LEU A 202 -1.36 39.52 14.70
CA LEU A 202 -1.17 40.17 13.39
C LEU A 202 -2.29 39.84 12.38
N TYR A 203 -2.80 38.61 12.39
CA TYR A 203 -3.79 38.09 11.42
C TYR A 203 -5.15 37.72 12.03
N GLY A 204 -5.30 37.88 13.35
CA GLY A 204 -6.49 37.49 14.11
C GLY A 204 -6.67 35.97 14.25
N THR A 205 -7.34 35.55 15.32
CA THR A 205 -7.63 34.12 15.61
C THR A 205 -8.52 33.43 14.56
N GLY A 206 -9.21 34.21 13.71
CA GLY A 206 -10.05 33.71 12.63
C GLY A 206 -9.27 33.00 11.50
N SER A 207 -8.08 33.48 11.14
CA SER A 207 -7.26 32.90 10.06
C SER A 207 -6.73 31.50 10.40
N LEU A 208 -6.36 31.28 11.67
CA LEU A 208 -5.97 29.97 12.18
C LEU A 208 -7.14 28.97 12.15
N THR A 209 -8.32 29.41 12.57
CA THR A 209 -9.55 28.58 12.57
C THR A 209 -9.94 28.18 11.15
N ILE A 210 -9.88 29.13 10.20
CA ILE A 210 -10.14 28.87 8.77
C ILE A 210 -9.12 27.85 8.23
N SER A 211 -7.84 28.01 8.55
CA SER A 211 -6.77 27.09 8.09
C SER A 211 -6.98 25.67 8.64
N GLN A 212 -7.35 25.53 9.92
CA GLN A 212 -7.69 24.24 10.52
C GLN A 212 -8.90 23.58 9.85
N PHE A 213 -9.94 24.37 9.54
CA PHE A 213 -11.10 23.89 8.80
C PHE A 213 -10.70 23.35 7.42
N PHE A 214 -9.89 24.08 6.66
CA PHE A 214 -9.42 23.62 5.36
C PHE A 214 -8.53 22.38 5.42
N LEU A 215 -7.73 22.21 6.49
CA LEU A 215 -6.96 20.98 6.72
C LEU A 215 -7.86 19.79 7.03
N LEU A 216 -8.87 19.96 7.89
CA LEU A 216 -9.85 18.91 8.18
C LEU A 216 -10.64 18.55 6.93
N LEU A 217 -11.08 19.54 6.17
CA LEU A 217 -11.79 19.33 4.91
C LEU A 217 -10.92 18.58 3.89
N GLN A 218 -9.63 18.93 3.78
CA GLN A 218 -8.68 18.21 2.92
C GLN A 218 -8.59 16.73 3.31
N PHE A 219 -8.47 16.44 4.60
CA PHE A 219 -8.44 15.06 5.11
C PHE A 219 -9.73 14.30 4.77
N LEU A 220 -10.90 14.90 5.05
CA LEU A 220 -12.19 14.28 4.77
C LEU A 220 -12.37 14.00 3.29
N LEU A 221 -12.10 14.97 2.42
CA LEU A 221 -12.22 14.82 0.97
C LEU A 221 -11.18 13.85 0.39
N GLY A 222 -10.00 13.76 1.00
CA GLY A 222 -8.98 12.77 0.66
C GLY A 222 -9.37 11.35 1.08
N ALA A 223 -10.04 11.18 2.22
CA ALA A 223 -10.48 9.90 2.76
C ALA A 223 -11.76 9.36 2.11
N LEU A 224 -12.69 10.25 1.76
CA LEU A 224 -14.06 9.87 1.35
C LEU A 224 -14.11 8.93 0.14
N PRO A 225 -13.33 9.11 -0.94
CA PRO A 225 -13.34 8.20 -2.09
C PRO A 225 -12.96 6.76 -1.72
N TYR A 226 -12.04 6.59 -0.77
CA TYR A 226 -11.67 5.28 -0.25
C TYR A 226 -12.80 4.69 0.60
N LEU A 227 -13.41 5.49 1.49
CA LEU A 227 -14.52 5.03 2.35
C LEU A 227 -15.75 4.62 1.53
N LEU A 228 -16.14 5.43 0.53
CA LEU A 228 -17.24 5.12 -0.38
C LEU A 228 -16.92 3.95 -1.32
N GLY A 229 -15.64 3.71 -1.58
CA GLY A 229 -15.16 2.58 -2.38
C GLY A 229 -15.21 1.23 -1.67
N ILE A 230 -15.15 1.20 -0.33
CA ILE A 230 -15.20 -0.06 0.45
C ILE A 230 -16.46 -0.90 0.15
N PRO A 231 -17.69 -0.35 0.19
CA PRO A 231 -18.89 -1.11 -0.18
C PRO A 231 -18.88 -1.63 -1.62
N LEU A 232 -18.28 -0.89 -2.55
CA LEU A 232 -18.15 -1.30 -3.96
C LEU A 232 -17.22 -2.50 -4.09
N LEU A 233 -16.07 -2.50 -3.42
CA LEU A 233 -15.13 -3.62 -3.41
C LEU A 233 -15.76 -4.90 -2.83
N TYR A 234 -16.47 -4.78 -1.70
CA TYR A 234 -17.18 -5.91 -1.09
C TYR A 234 -18.27 -6.47 -2.01
N ARG A 235 -19.10 -5.59 -2.57
CA ARG A 235 -20.17 -6.00 -3.49
C ARG A 235 -19.59 -6.61 -4.78
N GLY A 236 -18.47 -6.09 -5.29
CA GLY A 236 -17.77 -6.65 -6.44
C GLY A 236 -17.26 -8.06 -6.17
N ALA A 237 -16.71 -8.32 -4.98
CA ALA A 237 -16.29 -9.66 -4.58
C ALA A 237 -17.48 -10.63 -4.48
N ARG A 238 -18.62 -10.16 -3.97
CA ARG A 238 -19.88 -10.92 -3.95
C ARG A 238 -20.42 -11.17 -5.36
N LEU A 239 -20.32 -10.20 -6.28
CA LEU A 239 -20.72 -10.40 -7.67
C LEU A 239 -19.89 -11.52 -8.34
N LEU A 240 -18.57 -11.49 -8.18
CA LEU A 240 -17.69 -12.55 -8.66
C LEU A 240 -18.02 -13.93 -8.06
N GLU A 241 -18.62 -13.96 -6.87
CA GLU A 241 -19.08 -15.21 -6.25
C GLU A 241 -20.33 -15.74 -6.94
N LEU A 242 -21.36 -14.89 -7.03
CA LEU A 242 -22.64 -15.26 -7.65
C LEU A 242 -22.46 -15.66 -9.11
N SER A 243 -21.50 -15.04 -9.81
CA SER A 243 -21.22 -15.33 -11.21
C SER A 243 -20.38 -16.60 -11.46
N LYS A 244 -19.97 -17.36 -10.43
CA LYS A 244 -19.17 -18.58 -10.61
C LYS A 244 -19.93 -19.69 -11.34
N GLU A 245 -21.21 -19.87 -11.00
CA GLU A 245 -22.06 -20.97 -11.50
C GLU A 245 -22.94 -20.52 -12.68
N GLY A 246 -23.06 -19.21 -12.90
CA GLY A 246 -23.85 -18.62 -13.98
C GLY A 246 -24.39 -17.25 -13.58
N THR A 247 -24.80 -16.44 -14.56
CA THR A 247 -25.36 -15.11 -14.26
C THR A 247 -26.82 -15.24 -13.86
N THR A 248 -27.08 -15.38 -12.57
CA THR A 248 -28.45 -15.35 -11.99
C THR A 248 -29.05 -13.95 -12.07
N GLU A 249 -30.37 -13.82 -11.89
CA GLU A 249 -31.03 -12.52 -11.77
C GLU A 249 -30.46 -11.67 -10.62
N GLU A 250 -30.12 -12.31 -9.49
CA GLU A 250 -29.46 -11.63 -8.36
C GLU A 250 -28.10 -11.06 -8.78
N ALA A 251 -27.29 -11.83 -9.53
CA ALA A 251 -26.02 -11.36 -10.05
C ALA A 251 -26.19 -10.19 -11.03
N ALA A 252 -27.21 -10.25 -11.91
CA ALA A 252 -27.52 -9.17 -12.85
C ALA A 252 -27.92 -7.87 -12.14
N ALA A 253 -28.82 -7.94 -11.16
CA ALA A 253 -29.25 -6.79 -10.37
C ALA A 253 -28.09 -6.18 -9.56
N LEU A 254 -27.23 -7.02 -8.97
CA LEU A 254 -26.04 -6.56 -8.26
C LEU A 254 -25.02 -5.90 -9.21
N SER A 255 -24.80 -6.47 -10.39
CA SER A 255 -23.94 -5.93 -11.44
C SER A 255 -24.39 -4.53 -11.88
N GLU A 256 -25.70 -4.33 -12.10
CA GLU A 256 -26.23 -3.02 -12.48
C GLU A 256 -26.01 -1.96 -11.38
N ARG A 257 -26.32 -2.31 -10.12
CA ARG A 257 -26.10 -1.42 -8.97
C ARG A 257 -24.63 -1.07 -8.78
N LEU A 258 -23.73 -2.04 -8.99
CA LEU A 258 -22.28 -1.83 -8.95
C LEU A 258 -21.79 -0.91 -10.06
N GLY A 259 -22.28 -1.09 -11.29
CA GLY A 259 -21.94 -0.23 -12.42
C GLY A 259 -22.32 1.23 -12.15
N LYS A 260 -23.57 1.47 -11.73
CA LYS A 260 -24.05 2.81 -11.34
C LYS A 260 -23.22 3.40 -10.21
N GLY A 261 -23.02 2.65 -9.13
CA GLY A 261 -22.26 3.11 -7.97
C GLY A 261 -20.79 3.45 -8.29
N SER A 262 -20.17 2.71 -9.21
CA SER A 262 -18.80 2.98 -9.65
C SER A 262 -18.67 4.30 -10.40
N VAL A 263 -19.59 4.58 -11.32
CA VAL A 263 -19.64 5.86 -12.06
C VAL A 263 -19.93 7.01 -11.10
N THR A 264 -20.91 6.85 -10.20
CA THR A 264 -21.25 7.86 -9.19
C THR A 264 -20.06 8.20 -8.29
N LEU A 265 -19.30 7.20 -7.82
CA LEU A 265 -18.11 7.44 -7.00
C LEU A 265 -17.08 8.27 -7.75
N ILE A 266 -16.80 7.94 -9.01
CA ILE A 266 -15.83 8.66 -9.85
C ILE A 266 -16.27 10.13 -10.02
N GLN A 267 -17.54 10.35 -10.39
CA GLN A 267 -18.09 11.69 -10.58
C GLN A 267 -18.04 12.51 -9.28
N MET A 268 -18.48 11.94 -8.16
CA MET A 268 -18.42 12.60 -6.85
C MET A 268 -16.98 12.96 -6.47
N THR A 269 -16.03 12.04 -6.69
CA THR A 269 -14.62 12.25 -6.38
C THR A 269 -14.03 13.42 -7.16
N VAL A 270 -14.31 13.51 -8.46
CA VAL A 270 -13.84 14.59 -9.32
C VAL A 270 -14.48 15.92 -8.89
N LEU A 271 -15.80 15.95 -8.71
CA LEU A 271 -16.52 17.15 -8.28
C LEU A 271 -16.02 17.67 -6.94
N MET A 272 -15.84 16.79 -5.94
CA MET A 272 -15.32 17.15 -4.63
C MET A 272 -13.94 17.78 -4.68
N ASN A 273 -13.02 17.22 -5.49
CA ASN A 273 -11.67 17.77 -5.64
C ASN A 273 -11.69 19.15 -6.31
N LEU A 274 -12.50 19.32 -7.36
CA LEU A 274 -12.65 20.61 -8.03
C LEU A 274 -13.27 21.66 -7.09
N SER A 275 -14.33 21.29 -6.36
CA SER A 275 -14.98 22.16 -5.37
C SER A 275 -14.02 22.57 -4.26
N TYR A 276 -13.16 21.66 -3.77
CA TYR A 276 -12.16 21.98 -2.75
C TYR A 276 -11.17 23.04 -3.23
N HIS A 277 -10.57 22.85 -4.41
CA HIS A 277 -9.60 23.81 -4.94
C HIS A 277 -10.25 25.16 -5.25
N PHE A 278 -11.50 25.17 -5.72
CA PHE A 278 -12.27 26.40 -5.92
C PHE A 278 -12.54 27.12 -4.59
N LEU A 279 -12.98 26.39 -3.55
CA LEU A 279 -13.17 26.97 -2.22
C LEU A 279 -11.85 27.50 -1.64
N GLN A 280 -10.73 26.79 -1.84
CA GLN A 280 -9.42 27.24 -1.38
C GLN A 280 -8.98 28.55 -2.05
N LEU A 281 -9.31 28.72 -3.34
CA LEU A 281 -9.06 29.96 -4.09
C LEU A 281 -9.85 31.16 -3.51
N LEU A 282 -11.12 30.95 -3.15
CA LEU A 282 -11.96 32.02 -2.58
C LEU A 282 -11.46 32.53 -1.22
N PHE A 283 -10.75 31.69 -0.45
CA PHE A 283 -10.25 32.01 0.89
C PHE A 283 -8.74 32.20 0.93
N LEU A 284 -8.10 32.44 -0.22
CA LEU A 284 -6.64 32.50 -0.34
C LEU A 284 -5.99 33.53 0.60
N GLY A 285 -6.65 34.68 0.83
CA GLY A 285 -6.15 35.72 1.75
C GLY A 285 -6.22 35.37 3.24
N ASN A 286 -6.90 34.28 3.60
CA ASN A 286 -7.22 33.93 4.99
C ASN A 286 -6.61 32.58 5.41
N ILE A 287 -5.92 31.87 4.49
CA ILE A 287 -5.29 30.56 4.72
C ILE A 287 -3.80 30.76 4.97
N LEU A 288 -3.31 30.28 6.11
CA LEU A 288 -1.93 30.48 6.56
C LEU A 288 -0.92 29.49 5.96
N SER A 289 -1.39 28.36 5.42
CA SER A 289 -0.54 27.36 4.76
C SER A 289 -1.27 26.77 3.56
N MET A 290 -0.71 26.94 2.36
CA MET A 290 -1.29 26.44 1.12
C MET A 290 -0.36 25.44 0.45
N GLU A 291 -0.85 24.23 0.17
CA GLU A 291 -0.23 23.32 -0.78
C GLU A 291 -1.25 23.02 -1.88
N VAL A 292 -1.03 23.56 -3.07
CA VAL A 292 -1.83 23.23 -4.26
C VAL A 292 -1.21 22.00 -4.92
N THR A 293 -1.50 20.83 -4.36
CA THR A 293 -1.23 19.56 -5.03
C THR A 293 -2.53 18.99 -5.56
N LEU A 294 -2.58 18.70 -6.85
CA LEU A 294 -3.72 18.06 -7.50
C LEU A 294 -3.78 16.58 -7.08
N LEU A 295 -4.38 16.34 -5.91
CA LEU A 295 -4.47 15.03 -5.27
C LEU A 295 -5.71 14.29 -5.78
N LEU A 296 -5.72 13.91 -7.06
CA LEU A 296 -6.72 12.95 -7.52
C LEU A 296 -6.45 11.60 -6.85
N PRO A 297 -7.41 11.02 -6.12
CA PRO A 297 -7.23 9.72 -5.50
C PRO A 297 -7.39 8.65 -6.58
N VAL A 298 -6.30 8.43 -7.31
CA VAL A 298 -6.24 7.56 -8.50
C VAL A 298 -6.64 6.13 -8.14
N LEU A 299 -6.24 5.63 -6.97
CA LEU A 299 -6.47 4.25 -6.57
C LEU A 299 -7.98 3.89 -6.48
N PRO A 300 -8.84 4.64 -5.77
CA PRO A 300 -10.28 4.38 -5.76
C PRO A 300 -10.94 4.59 -7.11
N MET A 301 -10.48 5.56 -7.91
CA MET A 301 -10.97 5.74 -9.28
C MET A 301 -10.67 4.53 -10.17
N MET A 302 -9.43 4.04 -10.15
CA MET A 302 -9.01 2.86 -10.92
C MET A 302 -9.74 1.59 -10.48
N ALA A 303 -9.95 1.41 -9.17
CA ALA A 303 -10.73 0.29 -8.67
C ALA A 303 -12.20 0.37 -9.13
N SER A 304 -12.81 1.56 -9.08
CA SER A 304 -14.17 1.77 -9.59
C SER A 304 -14.27 1.55 -11.10
N ILE A 305 -13.28 1.97 -11.89
CA ILE A 305 -13.22 1.66 -13.32
C ILE A 305 -13.12 0.14 -13.52
N GLY A 306 -12.25 -0.55 -12.78
CA GLY A 306 -12.12 -2.01 -12.85
C GLY A 306 -13.42 -2.75 -12.51
N ILE A 307 -14.14 -2.31 -11.46
CA ILE A 307 -15.45 -2.85 -11.11
C ILE A 307 -16.48 -2.55 -12.19
N TYR A 308 -16.50 -1.34 -12.73
CA TYR A 308 -17.40 -0.99 -13.82
C TYR A 308 -17.16 -1.87 -15.05
N LEU A 309 -15.90 -2.03 -15.49
CA LEU A 309 -15.54 -2.91 -16.60
C LEU A 309 -15.95 -4.36 -16.33
N LEU A 310 -15.75 -4.86 -15.10
CA LEU A 310 -16.24 -6.18 -14.71
C LEU A 310 -17.75 -6.31 -14.90
N THR A 311 -18.53 -5.28 -14.55
CA THR A 311 -20.00 -5.30 -14.71
C THR A 311 -20.41 -5.34 -16.17
N VAL A 312 -19.70 -4.63 -17.05
CA VAL A 312 -19.92 -4.62 -18.51
C VAL A 312 -19.62 -6.00 -19.10
N LEU A 313 -18.44 -6.57 -18.79
CA LEU A 313 -18.03 -7.88 -19.27
C LEU A 313 -19.00 -8.99 -18.85
N LEU A 314 -19.54 -8.93 -17.63
CA LEU A 314 -20.52 -9.92 -17.17
C LEU A 314 -21.88 -9.78 -17.87
N LYS A 315 -22.28 -8.55 -18.26
CA LYS A 315 -23.49 -8.32 -19.05
C LYS A 315 -23.34 -8.84 -20.48
N GLU A 316 -22.21 -8.56 -21.13
CA GLU A 316 -21.93 -9.06 -22.48
C GLU A 316 -21.87 -10.59 -22.52
N ASN A 317 -21.19 -11.21 -21.55
CA ASN A 317 -21.17 -12.68 -21.44
C ASN A 317 -22.55 -13.30 -21.20
N LYS A 318 -23.45 -12.57 -20.53
CA LYS A 318 -24.83 -13.02 -20.36
C LYS A 318 -25.60 -12.94 -21.69
N ALA A 319 -25.53 -11.81 -22.38
CA ALA A 319 -26.20 -11.63 -23.68
C ALA A 319 -25.74 -12.67 -24.71
N LEU A 320 -24.42 -12.93 -24.80
CA LEU A 320 -23.87 -13.95 -25.69
C LEU A 320 -24.37 -15.37 -25.38
N ARG A 321 -24.64 -15.68 -24.10
CA ARG A 321 -25.22 -16.97 -23.69
C ARG A 321 -26.68 -17.06 -24.09
N GLU A 322 -27.46 -16.03 -23.78
CA GLU A 322 -28.88 -15.98 -24.14
C GLU A 322 -29.09 -16.05 -25.66
N ASP A 323 -28.26 -15.36 -26.44
CA ASP A 323 -28.29 -15.45 -27.90
C ASP A 323 -27.95 -16.86 -28.39
N ASN A 324 -26.92 -17.50 -27.83
CA ASN A 324 -26.51 -18.84 -28.24
C ASN A 324 -27.56 -19.91 -27.88
N ASP A 325 -28.27 -19.74 -26.75
CA ASP A 325 -29.35 -20.62 -26.32
C ASP A 325 -30.62 -20.46 -27.18
N LEU A 326 -30.77 -19.36 -27.94
CA LEU A 326 -31.87 -19.18 -28.91
C LEU A 326 -31.65 -19.93 -30.23
N PHE A 327 -30.42 -20.34 -30.55
CA PHE A 327 -30.06 -21.04 -31.79
C PHE A 327 -29.98 -22.58 -31.65
N ILE A 328 -30.18 -23.12 -30.44
CA ILE A 328 -30.19 -24.57 -30.13
C ILE A 328 -31.64 -25.01 -29.91
#